data_AF-A0A945WP52-F1
#
_entry.id   AF-A0A945WP52-F1
#
_cell.length_a   1.000
_cell.length_b   1.000
_cell.length_c   1.000
_cell.angle_alpha   90.00
_cell.angle_beta   90.00
_cell.angle_gamma   90.00
#
_symmetry.space_group_name_H-M   'P 1'
#
loop_
_entity.id
_entity.type
_entity.pdbx_description
1 polymer ?
#
loop_
_entity_poly.entity_id
_entity_poly.type
_entity_poly.pdbx_seq_one_letter_code
_entity_poly.pdbx_strand_id
1 'polypeptide(L)'
;MIDPLIYRIIALSFSLLFFFAALHKLGNRGNFKAILLAYKILPAGTLNIVSLLIPVVELTLGLAWLVFSLFLVQYNLVPLVSMMLLGSYTFSIALNLIRGRNYIDCGCGFAKNSGNDIQQLSSGLVVRNSILILATLVAAFPSTARELGFIDHFALLMATLTLVLLYGGFNQLLSNRSAINTWRNIPEKAAEGSHA
;
A
#
# COMPACT_ATOMS: atom_id res chain seq x y z
N MET A 1 -19.74 6.18 17.27
CA MET A 1 -18.86 7.36 17.34
C MET A 1 -17.47 6.87 17.71
N ILE A 2 -16.41 7.41 17.11
CA ILE A 2 -15.02 6.99 17.38
C ILE A 2 -14.29 8.02 18.24
N ASP A 3 -13.35 7.58 19.07
CA ASP A 3 -12.49 8.51 19.82
C ASP A 3 -11.61 9.31 18.84
N PRO A 4 -11.46 10.63 19.01
CA PRO A 4 -10.66 11.47 18.11
C PRO A 4 -9.18 11.09 18.07
N LEU A 5 -8.64 10.46 19.12
CA LEU A 5 -7.29 9.91 19.12
C LEU A 5 -7.17 8.77 18.09
N ILE A 6 -8.13 7.85 18.06
CA ILE A 6 -8.15 6.73 17.11
C ILE A 6 -8.21 7.27 15.68
N TYR A 7 -9.09 8.26 15.43
CA TYR A 7 -9.18 8.92 14.13
C TYR A 7 -7.83 9.51 13.71
N ARG A 8 -7.15 10.25 14.59
CA ARG A 8 -5.84 10.87 14.30
C ARG A 8 -4.74 9.85 14.05
N ILE A 9 -4.72 8.73 14.79
CA ILE A 9 -3.77 7.62 14.56
C ILE A 9 -3.98 7.06 13.14
N ILE A 10 -5.24 6.80 12.76
CA ILE A 10 -5.58 6.30 11.43
C ILE A 10 -5.17 7.32 10.37
N ALA A 11 -5.55 8.59 10.55
CA ALA A 11 -5.26 9.66 9.60
C ALA A 11 -3.76 9.86 9.37
N LEU A 12 -2.97 9.93 10.44
CA LEU A 12 -1.52 10.12 10.33
C LEU A 12 -0.84 8.91 9.68
N SER A 13 -1.30 7.69 10.01
CA SER A 13 -0.80 6.47 9.39
C SER A 13 -1.10 6.41 7.89
N PHE A 14 -2.33 6.74 7.48
CA PHE A 14 -2.70 6.80 6.05
C PHE A 14 -2.00 7.93 5.31
N SER A 15 -1.82 9.08 5.95
CA SER A 15 -1.03 10.18 5.41
C SER A 15 0.38 9.70 5.02
N LEU A 16 1.10 9.08 5.96
CA LEU A 16 2.44 8.55 5.71
C LEU A 16 2.41 7.47 4.61
N LEU A 17 1.48 6.52 4.70
CA LEU A 17 1.35 5.43 3.73
C LEU A 17 1.19 5.95 2.30
N PHE A 18 0.23 6.83 2.06
CA PHE A 18 -0.04 7.36 0.73
C PHE A 18 1.06 8.31 0.25
N PHE A 19 1.60 9.13 1.14
CA PHE A 19 2.70 10.04 0.80
C PHE A 19 3.94 9.28 0.33
N PHE A 20 4.39 8.28 1.09
CA PHE A 20 5.54 7.46 0.69
C PHE A 20 5.25 6.61 -0.56
N ALA A 21 4.04 6.09 -0.72
CA ALA A 21 3.64 5.34 -1.91
C ALA A 21 3.71 6.23 -3.17
N ALA A 22 3.20 7.46 -3.08
CA ALA A 22 3.24 8.43 -4.18
C ALA A 22 4.67 8.80 -4.56
N LEU A 23 5.51 9.14 -3.57
CA LEU A 23 6.92 9.50 -3.80
C LEU A 23 7.69 8.37 -4.48
N HIS A 24 7.47 7.12 -4.04
CA HIS A 24 8.11 5.96 -4.63
C HIS A 24 7.71 5.77 -6.10
N LYS A 25 6.40 5.88 -6.41
CA LYS A 25 5.89 5.71 -7.78
C LYS A 25 6.24 6.86 -8.71
N LEU A 26 6.32 8.09 -8.19
CA LEU A 26 6.79 9.25 -8.96
C LEU A 26 8.29 9.14 -9.24
N GLY A 27 9.09 8.70 -8.26
CA GLY A 27 10.54 8.53 -8.40
C GLY A 27 10.95 7.46 -9.41
N ASN A 28 10.13 6.43 -9.62
CA ASN A 28 10.37 5.39 -10.63
C ASN A 28 9.12 5.07 -11.47
N ARG A 29 8.57 6.12 -12.10
CA ARG A 29 7.37 6.03 -12.92
C ARG A 29 7.48 5.02 -14.07
N GLY A 30 8.68 4.87 -14.64
CA GLY A 30 8.94 3.88 -15.70
C GLY A 30 8.65 2.46 -15.23
N ASN A 31 9.14 2.09 -14.05
CA ASN A 31 8.86 0.78 -13.46
C ASN A 31 7.38 0.64 -13.11
N PHE A 32 6.76 1.65 -12.51
CA PHE A 32 5.33 1.59 -12.18
C PHE A 32 4.45 1.39 -13.43
N LYS A 33 4.77 2.06 -14.55
CA LYS A 33 4.10 1.85 -15.83
C LYS A 33 4.28 0.42 -16.35
N ALA A 34 5.47 -0.16 -16.22
CA ALA A 34 5.73 -1.55 -16.63
C ALA A 34 4.90 -2.54 -15.79
N ILE A 35 4.76 -2.30 -14.48
CA ILE A 35 3.90 -3.09 -13.58
C ILE A 35 2.43 -2.99 -14.01
N LEU A 36 1.92 -1.78 -14.27
CA LEU A 36 0.55 -1.58 -14.74
C LEU A 36 0.29 -2.26 -16.10
N LEU A 37 1.28 -2.27 -17.00
CA LEU A 37 1.20 -2.98 -18.27
C LEU A 37 1.12 -4.50 -18.05
N ALA A 38 1.92 -5.04 -17.13
CA ALA A 38 1.95 -6.46 -16.80
C ALA A 38 0.61 -6.97 -16.24
N TYR A 39 -0.17 -6.11 -15.57
CA TYR A 39 -1.49 -6.45 -15.05
C TYR A 39 -2.49 -6.76 -16.18
N LYS A 40 -2.26 -6.26 -17.41
CA LYS A 40 -3.17 -6.42 -18.58
C LYS A 40 -4.64 -6.09 -18.28
N ILE A 41 -4.89 -5.12 -17.39
CA ILE A 41 -6.24 -4.61 -17.06
C ILE A 41 -6.56 -3.38 -17.91
N LEU A 42 -5.57 -2.51 -18.12
CA LEU A 42 -5.72 -1.23 -18.80
C LEU A 42 -5.14 -1.29 -20.23
N PRO A 43 -5.76 -0.60 -21.21
CA PRO A 43 -5.23 -0.51 -22.56
C PRO A 43 -3.95 0.34 -22.60
N ALA A 44 -3.02 -0.01 -23.48
CA ALA A 44 -1.68 0.57 -23.53
C ALA A 44 -1.67 2.11 -23.66
N GLY A 45 -2.63 2.69 -24.38
CA GLY A 45 -2.77 4.15 -24.54
C GLY A 45 -3.06 4.89 -23.23
N THR A 46 -3.73 4.26 -22.27
CA THR A 46 -4.10 4.89 -20.98
C THR A 46 -3.00 4.81 -19.92
N LEU A 47 -2.03 3.90 -20.09
CA LEU A 47 -1.00 3.63 -19.09
C LEU A 47 -0.14 4.86 -18.76
N ASN A 48 0.11 5.74 -19.75
CA ASN A 48 0.86 6.96 -19.51
C ASN A 48 0.11 7.91 -18.57
N ILE A 49 -1.20 8.06 -18.75
CA ILE A 49 -2.03 8.92 -17.91
C ILE A 49 -2.18 8.29 -16.53
N VAL A 50 -2.55 7.02 -16.46
CA VAL A 50 -2.81 6.30 -15.20
C VAL A 50 -1.55 6.19 -14.33
N SER A 51 -0.37 5.99 -14.94
CA SER A 51 0.91 5.96 -14.20
C SER A 51 1.27 7.29 -13.53
N LEU A 52 0.67 8.40 -13.95
CA LEU A 52 0.82 9.71 -13.28
C LEU A 52 -0.36 10.00 -12.36
N LEU A 53 -1.58 9.72 -12.81
CA LEU A 53 -2.79 10.04 -12.09
C LEU A 53 -2.86 9.31 -10.75
N ILE A 54 -2.51 8.02 -10.71
CA ILE A 54 -2.56 7.27 -9.45
C ILE A 54 -1.61 7.86 -8.39
N PRO A 55 -0.30 8.07 -8.66
CA PRO A 55 0.58 8.67 -7.65
C PRO A 55 0.17 10.08 -7.24
N VAL A 56 -0.40 10.87 -8.16
CA VAL A 56 -0.93 12.20 -7.83
C VAL A 56 -2.13 12.09 -6.88
N VAL A 57 -3.07 11.17 -7.14
CA VAL A 57 -4.21 10.92 -6.24
C VAL A 57 -3.74 10.41 -4.87
N GLU A 58 -2.72 9.56 -4.83
CA GLU A 58 -2.12 9.12 -3.57
C GLU A 58 -1.50 10.29 -2.82
N LEU A 59 -0.75 11.16 -3.50
CA LEU A 59 -0.15 12.33 -2.87
C LEU A 59 -1.20 13.29 -2.31
N THR A 60 -2.27 13.56 -3.07
CA THR A 60 -3.35 14.44 -2.63
C THR A 60 -4.12 13.84 -1.47
N LEU A 61 -4.37 12.53 -1.45
CA LEU A 61 -4.97 11.85 -0.30
C LEU A 61 -4.07 11.89 0.93
N GLY A 62 -2.75 11.67 0.76
CA GLY A 62 -1.80 11.76 1.87
C GLY A 62 -1.81 13.15 2.50
N LEU A 63 -1.75 14.20 1.68
CA LEU A 63 -1.85 15.58 2.14
C LEU A 63 -3.21 15.89 2.76
N ALA A 64 -4.30 15.41 2.17
CA ALA A 64 -5.64 15.62 2.71
C ALA A 64 -5.76 15.02 4.12
N TRP A 65 -5.37 13.75 4.31
CA TRP A 65 -5.37 13.11 5.63
C TRP A 65 -4.54 13.89 6.66
N LEU A 66 -3.37 14.40 6.26
CA LEU A 66 -2.51 15.22 7.12
C LEU A 66 -3.19 16.54 7.51
N VAL A 67 -3.64 17.31 6.51
CA VAL A 67 -4.24 18.63 6.70
C VAL A 67 -5.50 18.54 7.54
N PHE A 68 -6.44 17.65 7.19
CA PHE A 68 -7.70 17.52 7.92
C PHE A 68 -7.51 17.02 9.36
N SER A 69 -6.50 16.17 9.60
CA SER A 69 -6.11 15.76 10.96
C SER A 69 -5.56 16.93 11.78
N LEU A 70 -4.78 17.83 11.17
CA LEU A 70 -4.24 19.02 11.85
C LEU A 70 -5.32 20.04 12.18
N PHE A 71 -6.26 20.29 11.27
CA PHE A 71 -7.32 21.28 11.44
C PHE A 71 -8.53 20.80 12.24
N LEU A 72 -8.52 19.58 12.81
CA LEU A 72 -9.66 19.00 13.55
C LEU A 72 -10.96 18.91 12.73
N VAL A 73 -10.87 18.91 11.39
CA VAL A 73 -12.03 18.81 10.51
C VAL A 73 -12.15 17.39 10.00
N GLN A 74 -13.27 16.72 10.32
CA GLN A 74 -13.57 15.41 9.74
C GLN A 74 -14.26 15.59 8.39
N TYR A 75 -13.56 15.19 7.31
CA TYR A 75 -14.11 15.24 5.96
C TYR A 75 -14.32 13.82 5.41
N ASN A 76 -15.59 13.39 5.38
CA ASN A 76 -15.96 12.00 5.06
C ASN A 76 -15.56 11.56 3.63
N LEU A 77 -15.27 12.49 2.72
CA LEU A 77 -14.80 12.14 1.39
C LEU A 77 -13.38 11.54 1.41
N VAL A 78 -12.51 11.92 2.35
CA VAL A 78 -11.13 11.43 2.36
C VAL A 78 -11.04 9.93 2.66
N PRO A 79 -11.71 9.40 3.71
CA PRO A 79 -11.80 7.95 3.91
C PRO A 79 -12.46 7.22 2.73
N LEU A 80 -13.52 7.78 2.15
CA LEU A 80 -14.25 7.17 1.03
C LEU A 80 -13.37 7.00 -0.23
N VAL A 81 -12.66 8.06 -0.63
CA VAL A 81 -11.79 8.01 -1.81
C VAL A 81 -10.59 7.10 -1.54
N SER A 82 -10.06 7.11 -0.32
CA SER A 82 -9.00 6.19 0.11
C SER A 82 -9.45 4.72 0.02
N MET A 83 -10.66 4.43 0.47
CA MET A 83 -11.28 3.10 0.36
C MET A 83 -11.43 2.67 -1.09
N MET A 84 -11.91 3.57 -1.96
CA MET A 84 -12.08 3.28 -3.40
C MET A 84 -10.73 2.99 -4.08
N LEU A 85 -9.70 3.78 -3.77
CA LEU A 85 -8.36 3.58 -4.29
C LEU A 85 -7.78 2.24 -3.85
N LEU A 86 -7.77 1.96 -2.54
CA LEU A 86 -7.31 0.68 -2.00
C LEU A 86 -8.12 -0.51 -2.53
N GLY A 87 -9.44 -0.33 -2.70
CA GLY A 87 -10.33 -1.32 -3.30
C GLY A 87 -9.93 -1.64 -4.74
N SER A 88 -9.66 -0.62 -5.55
CA SER A 88 -9.20 -0.81 -6.94
C SER A 88 -7.86 -1.55 -7.03
N TYR A 89 -6.93 -1.26 -6.12
CA TYR A 89 -5.66 -1.98 -6.00
C TYR A 89 -5.89 -3.44 -5.62
N THR A 90 -6.70 -3.68 -4.59
CA THR A 90 -7.03 -5.02 -4.08
C THR A 90 -7.72 -5.85 -5.14
N PHE A 91 -8.68 -5.27 -5.88
CA PHE A 91 -9.37 -5.91 -6.98
C PHE A 91 -8.41 -6.29 -8.11
N SER A 92 -7.53 -5.36 -8.49
CA SER A 92 -6.53 -5.60 -9.54
C SER A 92 -5.55 -6.73 -9.17
N ILE A 93 -5.13 -6.78 -7.90
CA ILE A 93 -4.28 -7.82 -7.33
C ILE A 93 -5.03 -9.17 -7.33
N ALA A 94 -6.25 -9.20 -6.79
CA ALA A 94 -7.08 -10.41 -6.70
C ALA A 94 -7.38 -11.00 -8.08
N LEU A 95 -7.73 -10.17 -9.06
CA LEU A 95 -7.99 -10.63 -10.43
C LEU A 95 -6.76 -11.27 -11.08
N ASN A 96 -5.57 -10.72 -10.87
CA ASN A 96 -4.33 -11.31 -11.39
C ASN A 96 -3.93 -12.60 -10.65
N LEU A 97 -4.20 -12.69 -9.35
CA LEU A 97 -4.05 -13.92 -8.57
C LEU A 97 -4.97 -15.05 -9.09
N ILE A 98 -6.25 -14.75 -9.33
CA ILE A 98 -7.22 -15.72 -9.90
C ILE A 98 -6.78 -16.19 -11.29
N ARG A 99 -6.13 -15.31 -12.08
CA ARG A 99 -5.54 -15.65 -13.39
C ARG A 99 -4.22 -16.43 -13.29
N GLY A 100 -3.78 -16.81 -12.10
CA GLY A 100 -2.53 -17.53 -11.86
C GLY A 100 -1.26 -16.71 -12.10
N ARG A 101 -1.37 -15.37 -12.24
CA ARG A 101 -0.23 -14.48 -12.52
C ARG A 101 0.38 -13.94 -11.23
N ASN A 102 0.89 -14.83 -10.40
CA ASN A 102 1.54 -14.49 -9.13
C ASN A 102 2.96 -13.91 -9.31
N TYR A 103 3.58 -14.08 -10.48
CA TYR A 103 4.95 -13.64 -10.79
C TYR A 103 5.09 -12.13 -11.06
N ILE A 104 4.01 -11.35 -11.02
CA ILE A 104 4.04 -9.90 -11.27
C ILE A 104 4.35 -9.17 -9.96
N ASP A 105 5.06 -8.05 -10.04
CA ASP A 105 5.31 -7.15 -8.91
C ASP A 105 4.04 -6.43 -8.47
N CYS A 106 3.80 -6.33 -7.17
CA CYS A 106 2.71 -5.51 -6.62
C CYS A 106 2.95 -3.99 -6.78
N GLY A 107 4.18 -3.54 -7.01
CA GLY A 107 4.56 -2.12 -7.15
C GLY A 107 4.32 -1.27 -5.88
N CYS A 108 4.03 -1.93 -4.76
CA CYS A 108 3.73 -1.34 -3.46
C CYS A 108 4.85 -1.58 -2.42
N GLY A 109 5.93 -2.26 -2.82
CA GLY A 109 7.09 -2.52 -1.99
C GLY A 109 7.97 -1.28 -1.84
N PHE A 110 8.21 -0.86 -0.60
CA PHE A 110 9.14 0.24 -0.28
C PHE A 110 10.61 -0.20 -0.35
N ALA A 111 10.85 -1.51 -0.42
CA ALA A 111 12.18 -2.10 -0.55
C ALA A 111 12.65 -1.93 -2.00
N LYS A 112 13.43 -0.88 -2.23
CA LYS A 112 14.26 -0.72 -3.41
C LYS A 112 15.44 -1.70 -3.28
N ASN A 113 15.17 -3.00 -3.36
CA ASN A 113 16.23 -3.98 -3.43
C ASN A 113 16.80 -3.94 -4.85
N SER A 114 18.01 -3.40 -4.91
CA SER A 114 18.88 -3.37 -6.07
C SER A 114 19.17 -4.80 -6.52
N GLY A 115 18.39 -5.29 -7.50
CA GLY A 115 18.63 -6.57 -8.18
C GLY A 115 17.47 -7.55 -8.04
N ASN A 116 16.77 -7.83 -9.15
CA ASN A 116 15.87 -8.97 -9.43
C ASN A 116 14.83 -9.44 -8.38
N ASP A 117 14.68 -8.78 -7.23
CA ASP A 117 13.70 -9.11 -6.20
C ASP A 117 12.34 -8.51 -6.55
N ILE A 118 11.58 -9.24 -7.36
CA ILE A 118 10.17 -8.96 -7.64
C ILE A 118 9.36 -9.35 -6.40
N GLN A 119 8.65 -8.41 -5.77
CA GLN A 119 7.66 -8.75 -4.75
C GLN A 119 6.44 -9.38 -5.43
N GLN A 120 6.44 -10.71 -5.50
CA GLN A 120 5.38 -11.49 -6.13
C GLN A 120 4.01 -11.19 -5.50
N LEU A 121 2.99 -11.12 -6.36
CA LEU A 121 1.60 -11.05 -5.94
C LEU A 121 1.27 -12.26 -5.06
N SER A 122 0.81 -11.97 -3.86
CA SER A 122 0.44 -12.98 -2.87
C SER A 122 -0.91 -12.63 -2.24
N SER A 123 -1.61 -13.65 -1.73
CA SER A 123 -2.85 -13.44 -0.97
C SER A 123 -2.63 -12.58 0.27
N GLY A 124 -1.40 -12.53 0.81
CA GLY A 124 -1.04 -11.66 1.93
C GLY A 124 -1.21 -10.16 1.63
N LEU A 125 -1.01 -9.73 0.37
CA LEU A 125 -1.25 -8.35 -0.05
C LEU A 125 -2.74 -8.00 -0.05
N VAL A 126 -3.59 -8.96 -0.45
CA VAL A 126 -5.05 -8.81 -0.41
C VAL A 126 -5.51 -8.63 1.02
N VAL A 127 -5.08 -9.51 1.94
CA VAL A 127 -5.42 -9.42 3.36
C VAL A 127 -4.98 -8.08 3.96
N ARG A 128 -3.75 -7.64 3.66
CA ARG A 128 -3.23 -6.35 4.15
C ARG A 128 -4.11 -5.19 3.69
N ASN A 129 -4.45 -5.14 2.40
CA ASN A 129 -5.27 -4.05 1.86
C ASN A 129 -6.71 -4.13 2.36
N SER A 130 -7.27 -5.33 2.59
CA SER A 130 -8.57 -5.49 3.23
C SER A 130 -8.58 -4.91 4.66
N ILE A 131 -7.53 -5.12 5.44
CA ILE A 131 -7.40 -4.53 6.78
C ILE A 131 -7.33 -3.00 6.69
N LEU A 132 -6.56 -2.45 5.73
CA LEU A 132 -6.50 -1.00 5.51
C LEU A 132 -7.86 -0.43 5.08
N ILE A 133 -8.59 -1.11 4.20
CA ILE A 133 -9.95 -0.74 3.81
C ILE A 133 -10.87 -0.67 5.04
N LEU A 134 -10.82 -1.68 5.91
CA LEU A 134 -11.60 -1.67 7.16
C LEU A 134 -11.20 -0.49 8.07
N ALA A 135 -9.91 -0.16 8.17
CA ALA A 135 -9.47 1.01 8.94
C ALA A 135 -10.01 2.33 8.35
N THR A 136 -10.07 2.48 7.03
CA THR A 136 -10.71 3.65 6.40
C THR A 136 -12.22 3.71 6.69
N LEU A 137 -12.89 2.56 6.74
CA LEU A 137 -14.31 2.49 7.11
C LEU A 137 -14.54 2.90 8.56
N VAL A 138 -13.68 2.47 9.48
CA VAL A 138 -13.72 2.91 10.90
C VAL A 138 -13.57 4.42 11.00
N ALA A 139 -12.63 5.02 10.25
CA ALA A 139 -12.42 6.46 10.24
C ALA A 139 -13.56 7.28 9.58
N ALA A 140 -14.45 6.63 8.83
CA ALA A 140 -15.63 7.29 8.25
C ALA A 140 -16.73 7.55 9.29
N PHE A 141 -16.69 6.89 10.45
CA PHE A 141 -17.66 7.13 11.52
C PHE A 141 -17.41 8.49 12.20
N PRO A 142 -18.47 9.20 12.61
CA PRO A 142 -18.33 10.49 13.27
C PRO A 142 -17.53 10.37 14.58
N SER A 143 -16.58 11.27 14.76
CA SER A 143 -15.76 11.37 15.96
C SER A 143 -16.49 12.09 17.10
N THR A 144 -16.19 11.71 18.34
CA THR A 144 -16.67 12.43 19.53
C THR A 144 -15.88 13.72 19.74
N ALA A 145 -16.53 14.80 20.19
CA ALA A 145 -15.86 16.02 20.61
C ALA A 145 -15.17 15.80 21.97
N ARG A 146 -13.90 15.39 21.95
CA ARG A 146 -13.03 15.26 23.13
C ARG A 146 -11.73 16.04 22.90
N GLU A 147 -11.37 16.87 23.87
CA GLU A 147 -10.08 17.57 23.93
C GLU A 147 -8.94 16.54 24.08
N LEU A 148 -7.89 16.67 23.26
CA LEU A 148 -6.70 15.82 23.40
C LEU A 148 -5.77 16.43 24.45
N GLY A 149 -5.45 15.63 25.47
CA GLY A 149 -4.45 15.98 26.46
C GLY A 149 -3.02 15.68 25.98
N PHE A 150 -2.02 16.07 26.78
CA PHE A 150 -0.62 15.78 26.50
C PHE A 150 -0.32 14.28 26.34
N ILE A 151 -0.95 13.43 27.16
CA ILE A 151 -0.81 11.97 27.10
C ILE A 151 -1.32 11.42 25.76
N ASP A 152 -2.40 12.00 25.22
CA ASP A 152 -2.97 11.59 23.93
C ASP A 152 -1.98 11.86 22.79
N HIS A 153 -1.23 12.97 22.84
CA HIS A 153 -0.19 13.26 21.83
C HIS A 153 0.96 12.25 21.88
N PHE A 154 1.39 11.86 23.08
CA PHE A 154 2.40 10.81 23.24
C PHE A 154 1.89 9.46 22.73
N ALA A 155 0.65 9.11 23.07
CA ALA A 155 0.00 7.89 22.60
C ALA A 155 -0.15 7.89 21.06
N LEU A 156 -0.52 9.01 20.46
CA LEU A 156 -0.59 9.18 19.00
C LEU A 156 0.76 8.90 18.32
N LEU A 157 1.84 9.48 18.84
CA LEU A 157 3.18 9.30 18.29
C LEU A 157 3.63 7.83 18.39
N MET A 158 3.51 7.23 19.57
CA MET A 158 3.91 5.84 19.79
C MET A 158 3.08 4.87 18.97
N ALA A 159 1.75 5.03 18.95
CA ALA A 159 0.87 4.17 18.17
C ALA A 159 1.16 4.28 16.66
N THR A 160 1.38 5.49 16.14
CA THR A 160 1.74 5.70 14.73
C THR A 160 3.08 5.04 14.40
N LEU A 161 4.09 5.22 15.26
CA LEU A 161 5.40 4.59 15.07
C LEU A 161 5.28 3.05 15.06
N THR A 162 4.54 2.48 16.02
CA THR A 162 4.27 1.05 16.06
C THR A 162 3.59 0.57 14.78
N LEU A 163 2.57 1.28 14.28
CA LEU A 163 1.88 0.91 13.04
C LEU A 163 2.82 0.96 11.82
N VAL A 164 3.68 1.98 11.73
CA VAL A 164 4.68 2.09 10.66
C VAL A 164 5.66 0.91 10.71
N LEU A 165 6.17 0.56 11.90
CA LEU A 165 7.09 -0.58 12.07
C LEU A 165 6.41 -1.91 11.77
N LEU A 166 5.17 -2.12 12.24
CA LEU A 166 4.39 -3.32 11.94
C LEU A 166 4.13 -3.47 10.44
N TYR A 167 3.76 -2.38 9.77
CA TYR A 167 3.55 -2.36 8.34
C TYR A 167 4.84 -2.64 7.56
N GLY A 168 5.96 -2.02 7.96
CA GLY A 168 7.29 -2.29 7.40
C GLY A 168 7.72 -3.75 7.59
N GLY A 169 7.57 -4.28 8.80
CA GLY A 169 7.86 -5.68 9.13
C GLY A 169 7.00 -6.66 8.34
N PHE A 170 5.69 -6.39 8.21
CA PHE A 170 4.81 -7.21 7.38
C PHE A 170 5.21 -7.20 5.91
N ASN A 171 5.60 -6.03 5.37
CA ASN A 171 6.11 -5.95 4.00
C ASN A 171 7.41 -6.72 3.81
N GLN A 172 8.32 -6.66 4.79
CA GLN A 172 9.56 -7.43 4.78
C GLN A 172 9.29 -8.94 4.86
N LEU A 173 8.31 -9.38 5.64
CA LEU A 173 7.91 -10.78 5.69
C LEU A 173 7.38 -11.26 4.33
N LEU A 174 6.59 -10.43 3.63
CA LEU A 174 6.09 -10.76 2.31
C LEU A 174 7.18 -10.80 1.25
N SER A 175 8.14 -9.87 1.27
CA SER A 175 9.28 -9.89 0.34
C SER A 175 10.18 -11.10 0.60
N ASN A 176 10.48 -11.40 1.86
CA ASN A 176 11.27 -12.58 2.23
C ASN A 176 10.58 -13.88 1.79
N ARG A 177 9.25 -13.99 1.96
CA ARG A 177 8.49 -15.15 1.49
C ARG A 177 8.57 -15.31 -0.03
N SER A 178 8.53 -14.21 -0.78
CA SER A 178 8.72 -14.21 -2.23
C SER A 178 10.09 -14.77 -2.63
N ALA A 179 11.16 -14.28 -1.99
CA ALA A 179 12.53 -14.71 -2.25
C ALA A 179 12.77 -16.19 -1.89
N ILE A 180 12.18 -16.69 -0.78
CA ILE A 180 12.29 -18.11 -0.42
C ILE A 180 11.57 -18.99 -1.46
N ASN A 181 10.42 -18.55 -1.97
CA ASN A 181 9.67 -19.31 -2.97
C ASN A 181 10.41 -19.41 -4.31
N THR A 182 11.15 -18.38 -4.71
CA THR A 182 11.96 -18.45 -5.94
C THR A 182 13.11 -19.44 -5.79
N TRP A 183 13.76 -19.52 -4.64
CA TRP A 183 14.82 -20.51 -4.38
C TRP A 183 14.31 -21.95 -4.32
N ARG A 184 13.10 -22.17 -3.81
CA ARG A 184 12.51 -23.52 -3.73
C ARG A 184 12.08 -24.07 -5.09
N ASN A 185 11.83 -23.20 -6.06
CA ASN A 185 11.33 -23.55 -7.39
C ASN A 185 12.43 -23.49 -8.48
N ILE A 186 13.70 -23.72 -8.12
CA ILE A 186 14.76 -23.83 -9.12
C ILE A 186 14.39 -24.99 -10.06
N PRO A 187 14.22 -24.74 -11.38
CA PRO A 187 13.95 -25.81 -12.32
C PRO A 187 15.17 -26.75 -12.36
N GLU A 188 14.91 -28.05 -12.21
CA GLU A 188 15.88 -29.16 -12.20
C GLU A 188 16.92 -29.11 -13.34
N LYS A 189 16.59 -28.44 -14.45
CA LYS A 189 17.45 -28.27 -15.63
C LYS A 189 18.73 -27.46 -15.42
N ALA A 190 18.90 -26.76 -14.29
CA ALA A 190 20.17 -26.10 -13.98
C ALA A 190 21.21 -27.06 -13.37
N ALA A 191 20.82 -28.26 -12.95
CA ALA A 191 21.72 -29.25 -12.35
C ALA A 191 22.39 -30.20 -13.37
N GLU A 192 21.83 -30.33 -14.58
CA GLU A 192 22.32 -31.29 -15.59
C GLU A 192 23.28 -30.67 -16.64
N GLY A 193 23.49 -29.35 -16.62
CA GLY A 193 24.25 -28.63 -17.66
C GLY A 193 25.76 -28.44 -17.42
N SER A 194 26.34 -28.99 -16.35
CA SER A 194 27.78 -28.79 -16.02
C SER A 194 28.68 -29.98 -16.41
N HIS A 195 28.15 -30.98 -17.12
CA HIS A 195 28.91 -32.13 -17.61
C HIS A 195 28.58 -32.43 -19.08
N ALA A 196 28.99 -31.53 -19.98
CA ALA A 196 29.15 -31.83 -21.40
C ALA A 196 30.30 -31.01 -21.98
#